data_AF-A0A1Y1NFN7-F1
#
_entry.id   AF-A0A1Y1NFN7-F1
#
_cell.length_a   1.000
_cell.length_b   1.000
_cell.length_c   1.000
_cell.angle_alpha   90.00
_cell.angle_beta   90.00
_cell.angle_gamma   90.00
#
_symmetry.space_group_name_H-M   'P 1'
#
loop_
_entity.id
_entity.type
_entity.pdbx_description
1 polymer ?
#
loop_
_entity_poly.entity_id
_entity_poly.type
_entity_poly.pdbx_seq_one_letter_code
_entity_poly.pdbx_strand_id
1 'polypeptide(L)'
;TVSATFGPQAWSLSNAEIEFPKSIDAYRWFARCFLEGKICPKLKKYCVHLLNSPSMMIKTWAKLQSRTEVLLKAFVQKEILTRRRLEEVFRIEPKYLLQEYLRWLPESAHSEVTVSWPPVG
;
A
#
# COMPACT_ATOMS: atom_id res chain seq x y z
N THR A 1 7.44 39.18 -24.59
CA THR A 1 7.17 38.29 -25.75
C THR A 1 6.73 36.96 -25.20
N VAL A 2 5.51 36.42 -25.27
CA VAL A 2 4.17 36.86 -25.74
C VAL A 2 3.17 36.34 -24.69
N SER A 3 2.23 37.19 -24.26
CA SER A 3 1.03 36.81 -23.51
C SER A 3 0.01 36.15 -24.43
N ALA A 4 -0.68 35.12 -23.94
CA ALA A 4 -1.98 34.73 -24.48
C ALA A 4 -2.90 34.20 -23.36
N THR A 5 -4.01 34.91 -23.16
CA THR A 5 -5.18 34.55 -22.34
C THR A 5 -6.34 34.37 -23.32
N PHE A 6 -7.23 33.39 -23.12
CA PHE A 6 -8.47 33.28 -23.90
C PHE A 6 -9.66 32.91 -23.01
N GLY A 7 -10.72 33.75 -23.04
CA GLY A 7 -12.05 33.47 -22.49
C GLY A 7 -12.57 34.48 -21.45
N PRO A 8 -13.78 35.10 -21.61
CA PRO A 8 -14.31 36.12 -20.68
C PRO A 8 -15.00 35.57 -19.43
N GLN A 9 -15.24 34.26 -19.34
CA GLN A 9 -15.93 33.68 -18.20
C GLN A 9 -15.01 32.65 -17.54
N ALA A 10 -14.38 33.07 -16.45
CA ALA A 10 -13.62 32.24 -15.54
C ALA A 10 -14.55 31.20 -14.88
N TRP A 11 -14.97 30.18 -15.65
CA TRP A 11 -15.72 29.06 -15.09
C TRP A 11 -14.78 28.31 -14.16
N SER A 12 -15.08 28.34 -12.87
CA SER A 12 -14.46 27.48 -11.88
C SER A 12 -14.85 26.06 -12.25
N LEU A 13 -13.94 25.32 -12.90
CA LEU A 13 -14.21 23.93 -13.25
C LEU A 13 -14.55 23.16 -11.97
N SER A 14 -15.80 22.70 -11.94
CA SER A 14 -16.40 21.91 -10.87
C SER A 14 -15.57 20.68 -10.58
N ASN A 15 -15.60 20.23 -9.32
CA ASN A 15 -14.90 19.07 -8.79
C ASN A 15 -15.08 17.86 -9.72
N ALA A 16 -14.15 17.69 -10.66
CA ALA A 16 -14.10 16.53 -11.51
C ALA A 16 -13.57 15.38 -10.65
N GLU A 17 -14.36 14.31 -10.52
CA GLU A 17 -13.84 13.01 -10.07
C GLU A 17 -12.90 12.49 -11.16
N ILE A 18 -11.64 12.91 -11.07
CA ILE A 18 -10.56 12.36 -11.87
C ILE A 18 -10.31 10.97 -11.30
N GLU A 19 -10.44 9.92 -12.12
CA GLU A 19 -9.92 8.60 -11.76
C GLU A 19 -8.47 8.79 -11.31
N PHE A 20 -8.19 8.48 -10.04
CA PHE A 20 -6.89 8.75 -9.44
C PHE A 20 -5.83 8.13 -10.37
N PRO A 21 -4.86 8.92 -10.90
CA PRO A 21 -3.83 8.37 -11.77
C PRO A 21 -3.16 7.20 -11.02
N LYS A 22 -2.56 6.20 -11.70
CA LYS A 22 -1.73 5.16 -11.06
C LYS A 22 -0.57 5.83 -10.31
N SER A 23 -0.88 6.34 -9.13
CA SER A 23 -0.09 7.26 -8.35
C SER A 23 0.42 6.46 -7.19
N ILE A 24 1.66 6.76 -6.81
CA ILE A 24 2.35 6.13 -5.68
C ILE A 24 1.49 6.19 -4.41
N ASP A 25 0.62 7.19 -4.27
CA ASP A 25 -0.32 7.32 -3.16
C ASP A 25 -1.37 6.20 -3.10
N ALA A 26 -1.87 5.71 -4.24
CA ALA A 26 -2.82 4.59 -4.26
C ALA A 26 -2.19 3.34 -3.64
N TYR A 27 -0.92 3.07 -3.96
CA TYR A 27 -0.15 1.98 -3.36
C TYR A 27 0.11 2.20 -1.87
N ARG A 28 0.33 3.45 -1.43
CA ARG A 28 0.48 3.78 0.00
C ARG A 28 -0.80 3.46 0.78
N TRP A 29 -1.96 3.86 0.25
CA TRP A 29 -3.26 3.57 0.86
C TRP A 29 -3.56 2.08 0.86
N PHE A 30 -3.28 1.38 -0.25
CA PHE A 30 -3.47 -0.07 -0.31
C PHE A 30 -2.57 -0.81 0.69
N ALA A 31 -1.29 -0.45 0.76
CA ALA A 31 -0.36 -1.03 1.72
C ALA A 31 -0.76 -0.75 3.17
N ARG A 32 -1.30 0.45 3.47
CA ARG A 32 -1.90 0.74 4.77
C ARG A 32 -3.06 -0.22 5.08
N CYS A 33 -4.01 -0.38 4.17
CA CYS A 33 -5.14 -1.29 4.34
C CYS A 33 -4.70 -2.76 4.49
N PHE A 34 -3.62 -3.14 3.80
CA PHE A 34 -2.99 -4.44 3.93
C PHE A 34 -2.42 -4.67 5.34
N LEU A 35 -1.65 -3.71 5.87
CA LEU A 35 -1.11 -3.75 7.23
C LEU A 35 -2.21 -3.74 8.30
N GLU A 36 -3.30 -3.00 8.07
CA GLU A 36 -4.48 -2.99 8.94
C GLU A 36 -5.28 -4.32 8.90
N GLY A 37 -4.92 -5.26 8.01
CA GLY A 37 -5.63 -6.52 7.84
C GLY A 37 -7.02 -6.37 7.19
N LYS A 38 -7.32 -5.22 6.58
CA LYS A 38 -8.59 -4.99 5.86
C LYS A 38 -8.66 -5.80 4.57
N ILE A 39 -7.51 -6.03 3.92
CA ILE A 39 -7.42 -6.83 2.70
C ILE A 39 -7.39 -8.32 3.03
N CYS A 40 -6.63 -8.70 4.07
CA CYS A 40 -6.44 -10.07 4.50
C CYS A 40 -6.84 -10.20 5.99
N PRO A 41 -8.04 -10.74 6.30
CA PRO A 41 -8.54 -10.83 7.67
C PRO A 41 -7.61 -11.60 8.61
N LYS A 42 -6.86 -12.59 8.09
CA LYS A 42 -5.85 -13.35 8.84
C LYS A 42 -4.73 -12.49 9.42
N LEU A 43 -4.45 -11.33 8.81
CA LEU A 43 -3.44 -10.39 9.28
C LEU A 43 -3.97 -9.44 10.37
N LYS A 44 -5.29 -9.36 10.55
CA LYS A 44 -5.92 -8.42 11.50
C LYS A 44 -5.45 -8.64 12.94
N LYS A 45 -5.18 -9.89 13.33
CA LYS A 45 -4.64 -10.24 14.66
C LYS A 45 -3.27 -9.63 14.94
N TYR A 46 -2.48 -9.37 13.89
CA TYR A 46 -1.14 -8.80 14.00
C TYR A 46 -1.15 -7.27 13.96
N CYS A 47 -2.26 -6.62 13.59
CA CYS A 47 -2.35 -5.17 13.47
C CYS A 47 -2.01 -4.45 14.78
N VAL A 48 -2.34 -5.04 15.93
CA VAL A 48 -2.03 -4.49 17.27
C VAL A 48 -0.57 -4.68 17.68
N HIS A 49 0.14 -5.59 17.01
CA HIS A 49 1.54 -5.93 17.29
C HIS A 49 2.51 -5.28 16.30
N LEU A 50 2.02 -4.42 15.38
CA LEU A 50 2.88 -3.74 14.43
C LEU A 50 3.85 -2.80 15.17
N LEU A 51 5.13 -2.88 14.82
CA LEU A 51 6.18 -2.03 15.37
C LEU A 51 5.95 -0.54 15.08
N ASN A 52 5.23 -0.24 14.00
CA ASN A 52 4.87 1.11 13.57
C ASN A 52 3.40 1.15 13.18
N SER A 53 2.76 2.31 13.39
CA SER A 53 1.38 2.51 12.95
C SER A 53 1.27 2.38 11.42
N PRO A 54 0.26 1.66 10.88
CA PRO A 54 -0.02 1.61 9.44
C PRO A 54 -0.18 2.98 8.79
N SER A 55 -0.62 3.98 9.57
CA SER A 55 -0.72 5.37 9.16
C SER A 55 0.63 5.98 8.76
N MET A 56 1.77 5.38 9.13
CA MET A 56 3.08 5.78 8.63
C MET A 56 3.20 5.65 7.12
N MET A 57 2.52 4.69 6.48
CA MET A 57 2.61 4.48 5.02
C MET A 57 2.14 5.69 4.19
N ILE A 58 1.23 6.50 4.74
CA ILE A 58 0.60 7.63 4.04
C ILE A 58 1.19 9.00 4.44
N LYS A 59 2.11 9.06 5.40
CA LYS A 59 2.69 10.32 5.87
C LYS A 59 3.86 10.77 4.99
N THR A 60 4.08 12.08 4.88
CA THR A 60 5.10 12.69 3.99
C THR A 60 6.53 12.23 4.31
N TRP A 61 6.81 11.89 5.57
CA TRP A 61 8.10 11.35 6.03
C TRP A 61 8.24 9.83 5.86
N ALA A 62 7.24 9.14 5.30
CA ALA A 62 7.34 7.72 4.95
C ALA A 62 8.48 7.45 3.97
N LYS A 63 8.91 8.43 3.18
CA LYS A 63 10.08 8.31 2.28
C LYS A 63 11.40 8.11 3.02
N LEU A 64 11.47 8.46 4.31
CA LEU A 64 12.70 8.37 5.10
C LEU A 64 12.85 7.00 5.78
N GLN A 65 11.79 6.20 5.86
CA GLN A 65 11.85 4.89 6.47
C GLN A 65 12.10 3.80 5.42
N SER A 66 13.22 3.08 5.55
CA SER A 66 13.56 1.98 4.64
C SER A 66 12.47 0.90 4.61
N ARG A 67 11.74 0.72 5.71
CA ARG A 67 10.68 -0.28 5.85
C ARG A 67 9.43 0.03 5.01
N THR A 68 8.97 1.27 5.00
CA THR A 68 7.82 1.74 4.21
C THR A 68 8.16 1.71 2.73
N GLU A 69 9.38 2.11 2.36
CA GLU A 69 9.83 2.12 0.96
C GLU A 69 9.91 0.70 0.38
N VAL A 70 10.48 -0.26 1.10
CA VAL A 70 10.63 -1.63 0.58
C VAL A 70 9.25 -2.28 0.37
N LEU A 71 8.34 -2.11 1.34
CA LEU A 71 6.96 -2.60 1.19
C LEU A 71 6.26 -1.92 0.01
N LEU A 72 6.34 -0.58 -0.09
CA LEU A 72 5.73 0.18 -1.18
C LEU A 72 6.29 -0.24 -2.55
N LYS A 73 7.61 -0.42 -2.65
CA LYS A 73 8.27 -0.85 -3.89
C LYS A 73 7.80 -2.23 -4.33
N ALA A 74 7.60 -3.16 -3.40
CA ALA A 74 7.03 -4.47 -3.73
C ALA A 74 5.60 -4.35 -4.29
N PHE A 75 4.75 -3.52 -3.68
CA PHE A 75 3.41 -3.26 -4.23
C PHE A 75 3.46 -2.64 -5.65
N VAL A 76 4.35 -1.67 -5.88
CA VAL A 76 4.51 -1.02 -7.19
C VAL A 76 5.06 -2.00 -8.24
N GLN A 77 6.05 -2.82 -7.88
CA GLN A 77 6.73 -3.73 -8.81
C GLN A 77 5.79 -4.78 -9.43
N LYS A 78 4.78 -5.23 -8.69
CA LYS A 78 3.77 -6.20 -9.16
C LYS A 78 2.42 -5.55 -9.48
N GLU A 79 2.35 -4.21 -9.43
CA GLU A 79 1.15 -3.40 -9.61
C GLU A 79 -0.03 -3.85 -8.73
N ILE A 80 0.26 -4.17 -7.46
CA ILE A 80 -0.72 -4.67 -6.51
C ILE A 80 -1.52 -3.50 -5.93
N LEU A 81 -2.70 -3.27 -6.48
CA LEU A 81 -3.69 -2.28 -6.00
C LEU A 81 -5.03 -2.89 -5.61
N THR A 82 -5.23 -4.18 -5.87
CA THR A 82 -6.49 -4.88 -5.58
C THR A 82 -6.23 -6.22 -4.90
N ARG A 83 -7.21 -6.71 -4.15
CA ARG A 83 -7.17 -8.04 -3.53
C ARG A 83 -6.98 -9.14 -4.57
N ARG A 84 -7.70 -9.08 -5.69
CA ARG A 84 -7.56 -10.03 -6.80
C ARG A 84 -6.13 -10.08 -7.33
N ARG A 85 -5.49 -8.92 -7.51
CA ARG A 85 -4.10 -8.87 -7.99
C ARG A 85 -3.13 -9.45 -6.96
N LEU A 86 -3.35 -9.18 -5.68
CA LEU A 86 -2.58 -9.78 -4.60
C LEU A 86 -2.70 -11.32 -4.60
N GLU A 87 -3.91 -11.85 -4.77
CA GLU A 87 -4.19 -13.29 -4.86
C GLU A 87 -3.48 -13.94 -6.06
N GLU A 88 -3.53 -13.30 -7.24
CA GLU A 88 -2.79 -13.75 -8.43
C GLU A 88 -1.29 -13.81 -8.16
N VAL A 89 -0.73 -12.78 -7.53
CA VAL A 89 0.70 -12.74 -7.19
C VAL A 89 1.05 -13.83 -6.19
N PHE A 90 0.24 -14.06 -5.16
CA PHE A 90 0.47 -15.16 -4.20
C PHE A 90 0.27 -16.56 -4.80
N ARG A 91 -0.54 -16.70 -5.85
CA ARG A 91 -0.65 -17.97 -6.58
C ARG A 91 0.63 -18.30 -7.34
N ILE A 92 1.34 -17.30 -7.85
CA ILE A 92 2.60 -17.47 -8.59
C ILE A 92 3.77 -17.55 -7.61
N GLU A 93 3.83 -16.64 -6.65
CA GLU A 93 4.87 -16.49 -5.65
C GLU A 93 4.25 -16.45 -4.25
N PRO A 94 3.99 -17.62 -3.62
CA PRO A 94 3.27 -17.67 -2.36
C PRO A 94 4.00 -16.98 -1.22
N LYS A 95 5.33 -16.81 -1.31
CA LYS A 95 6.15 -16.11 -0.30
C LYS A 95 6.38 -14.63 -0.62
N TYR A 96 5.79 -14.10 -1.69
CA TYR A 96 5.90 -12.67 -2.03
C TYR A 96 5.36 -11.80 -0.90
N LEU A 97 5.91 -10.60 -0.66
CA LEU A 97 5.56 -9.68 0.43
C LEU A 97 5.80 -10.19 1.87
N LEU A 98 6.17 -11.45 2.08
CA LEU A 98 6.37 -12.00 3.42
C LEU A 98 7.49 -11.25 4.13
N GLN A 99 8.67 -11.13 3.51
CA GLN A 99 9.82 -10.47 4.12
C GLN A 99 9.55 -8.99 4.41
N GLU A 100 8.84 -8.32 3.50
CA GLU A 100 8.45 -6.93 3.65
C GLU A 100 7.49 -6.75 4.82
N TYR A 101 6.54 -7.66 4.98
CA TYR A 101 5.58 -7.66 6.08
C TYR A 101 6.21 -8.02 7.43
N LEU A 102 7.13 -9.00 7.46
CA LEU A 102 7.86 -9.37 8.68
C LEU A 102 8.62 -8.19 9.28
N ARG A 103 9.16 -7.29 8.44
CA ARG A 103 9.81 -6.06 8.95
C ARG A 103 8.88 -5.18 9.76
N TRP A 104 7.56 -5.25 9.55
CA TRP A 104 6.57 -4.49 10.32
C TRP A 104 6.18 -5.14 11.65
N LEU A 105 6.61 -6.38 11.90
CA LEU A 105 6.28 -7.15 13.08
C LEU A 105 7.51 -7.42 13.95
N PRO A 106 7.31 -7.62 15.27
CA PRO A 106 8.36 -8.11 16.15
C PRO A 106 8.78 -9.52 15.75
N GLU A 107 10.05 -9.87 15.99
CA GLU A 107 10.62 -11.18 15.66
C GLU A 107 9.84 -12.35 16.27
N SER A 108 9.22 -12.14 17.45
CA SER A 108 8.37 -13.13 18.11
C SER A 108 7.18 -13.58 17.27
N ALA A 109 6.66 -12.72 16.39
CA ALA A 109 5.54 -13.04 15.50
C ALA A 109 5.98 -13.61 14.15
N HIS A 110 7.28 -13.56 13.80
CA HIS A 110 7.76 -13.92 12.47
C HIS A 110 7.51 -15.38 12.13
N SER A 111 7.76 -16.28 13.08
CA SER A 111 7.56 -17.72 12.91
C SER A 111 6.09 -18.05 12.62
N GLU A 112 5.16 -17.46 13.38
CA GLU A 112 3.73 -17.72 13.24
C GLU A 112 3.18 -17.20 11.91
N VAL A 113 3.59 -16.00 11.52
CA VAL A 113 3.19 -15.39 10.24
C VAL A 113 3.72 -16.21 9.07
N THR A 114 4.98 -16.64 9.13
CA THR A 114 5.61 -17.42 8.06
C THR A 114 4.89 -18.75 7.82
N VAL A 115 4.43 -19.42 8.88
CA VAL A 115 3.67 -20.67 8.79
C VAL A 115 2.25 -20.44 8.25
N SER A 116 1.62 -19.33 8.61
CA SER A 116 0.25 -18.99 8.19
C SER A 116 0.17 -18.25 6.85
N TRP A 117 1.29 -18.09 6.16
CA TRP A 117 1.40 -17.41 4.87
C TRP A 117 1.18 -18.38 3.69
N PRO A 118 0.47 -17.99 2.61
CA PRO A 118 -0.13 -16.67 2.34
C PRO A 118 -1.50 -16.44 3.01
N PRO A 119 -1.81 -15.20 3.41
CA PRO A 119 -2.99 -14.88 4.23
C PRO A 119 -4.28 -14.68 3.41
N VAL A 120 -4.29 -15.06 2.13
CA VAL A 120 -5.41 -14.85 1.19
C VAL A 120 -6.43 -16.00 1.12
N GLY A 121 -6.24 -17.07 1.90
CA GLY A 121 -7.21 -18.16 2.02
C GLY A 121 -8.34 -17.87 3.00
#